data_AF-A0A223NWL3-F1
#
_entry.id   AF-A0A223NWL3-F1
#
_cell.length_a   1.000
_cell.length_b   1.000
_cell.length_c   1.000
_cell.angle_alpha   90.00
_cell.angle_beta   90.00
_cell.angle_gamma   90.00
#
_symmetry.space_group_name_H-M   'P 1'
#
loop_
_entity.id
_entity.type
_entity.pdbx_description
1 polymer ?
#
loop_
_entity_poly.entity_id
_entity_poly.type
_entity_poly.pdbx_seq_one_letter_code
_entity_poly.pdbx_strand_id
1 'polypeptide(L)'
;MKKTLLLLFACGVLFSCSNKKAEKSAIMDDVMKVHEKVMEVDGKVIANRMKLDTILKQNTLATKDTAIMLSKKLTAAEDAMEDWMHKFDYEQKGKSDEEVIRYMNDQKKLIMNIDSQLNVAVKESDLYLKKIK
;
A
#
# COMPACT_ATOMS: atom_id res chain seq x y z
N MET A 1 17.15 59.81 23.44
CA MET A 1 17.82 58.85 24.34
C MET A 1 16.78 57.79 24.71
N LYS A 2 16.88 56.59 24.14
CA LYS A 2 17.27 55.34 24.84
C LYS A 2 16.22 54.94 25.90
N LYS A 3 15.28 54.04 25.62
CA LYS A 3 15.30 52.57 25.84
C LYS A 3 13.86 52.26 26.34
N THR A 4 13.09 51.25 25.98
CA THR A 4 13.34 49.89 25.48
C THR A 4 11.97 49.40 25.00
N LEU A 5 11.80 49.32 23.68
CA LEU A 5 10.71 48.60 23.03
C LEU A 5 11.23 47.19 22.76
N LEU A 6 11.15 46.27 23.73
CA LEU A 6 11.37 44.85 23.50
C LEU A 6 11.04 44.08 24.80
N LEU A 7 9.90 43.40 24.85
CA LEU A 7 9.73 42.08 25.47
C LEU A 7 8.24 41.70 25.41
N LEU A 8 7.76 41.30 24.24
CA LEU A 8 6.45 40.65 24.13
C LEU A 8 6.43 39.73 22.90
N PHE A 9 7.33 38.75 22.88
CA PHE A 9 7.26 37.66 21.90
C PHE A 9 8.02 36.42 22.39
N ALA A 10 7.48 35.74 23.40
CA ALA A 10 8.03 34.45 23.84
C ALA A 10 6.98 33.58 24.56
N CYS A 11 5.81 33.35 23.95
CA CYS A 11 4.87 32.32 24.41
C CYS A 11 4.00 31.86 23.23
N GLY A 12 4.55 31.05 22.33
CA GLY A 12 3.81 30.55 21.16
C GLY A 12 4.22 29.16 20.64
N VAL A 13 5.07 28.41 21.35
CA VAL A 13 5.67 27.18 20.77
C VAL A 13 5.06 25.87 21.32
N LEU A 14 4.11 25.93 22.27
CA LEU A 14 3.60 24.72 22.93
C LEU A 14 2.45 24.00 22.20
N PHE A 15 1.87 24.59 21.13
CA PHE A 15 0.78 23.95 20.37
C PHE A 15 1.25 23.02 19.25
N SER A 16 2.53 23.03 18.87
CA SER A 16 3.01 22.23 17.73
C SER A 16 3.21 20.74 18.06
N CYS A 17 3.54 20.38 19.30
CA CYS A 17 3.82 18.98 19.66
C CYS A 17 2.54 18.12 19.73
N SER A 18 1.44 18.67 20.25
CA SER A 18 0.18 17.94 20.38
C SER A 18 -0.42 17.56 19.02
N ASN A 19 -0.29 18.44 18.04
CA ASN A 19 -0.82 18.23 16.69
C ASN A 19 -0.08 17.12 15.93
N LYS A 20 1.25 17.06 16.07
CA LYS A 20 2.10 16.07 15.39
C LYS A 20 1.86 14.64 15.87
N LYS A 21 1.59 14.45 17.17
CA LYS A 21 1.25 13.13 17.70
C LYS A 21 -0.08 12.61 17.13
N ALA A 22 -1.08 13.47 17.01
CA ALA A 22 -2.37 13.12 16.41
C ALA A 22 -2.23 12.81 14.91
N GLU A 23 -1.49 13.64 14.19
CA GLU A 23 -1.19 13.44 12.76
C GLU A 23 -0.45 12.11 12.51
N LYS A 24 0.57 11.81 13.31
CA LYS A 24 1.32 10.54 13.27
C LYS A 24 0.41 9.33 13.47
N SER A 25 -0.49 9.38 14.45
CA SER A 25 -1.46 8.30 14.66
C SER A 25 -2.39 8.14 13.46
N ALA A 26 -2.92 9.25 12.93
CA ALA A 26 -3.85 9.22 11.82
C ALA A 26 -3.20 8.65 10.54
N ILE A 27 -1.95 9.00 10.24
CA ILE A 27 -1.28 8.46 9.04
C ILE A 27 -0.93 6.97 9.21
N MET A 28 -0.60 6.51 10.42
CA MET A 28 -0.41 5.08 10.70
C MET A 28 -1.71 4.31 10.46
N ASP A 29 -2.83 4.78 11.01
CA ASP A 29 -4.14 4.16 10.83
C ASP A 29 -4.53 4.09 9.35
N ASP A 30 -4.22 5.14 8.59
CA ASP A 30 -4.49 5.17 7.15
C ASP A 30 -3.67 4.15 6.37
N VAL A 31 -2.38 3.97 6.69
CA VAL A 31 -1.55 2.92 6.07
C VAL A 31 -2.13 1.54 6.38
N MET A 32 -2.49 1.29 7.64
CA MET A 32 -3.03 -0.01 8.08
C MET A 32 -4.38 -0.33 7.44
N LYS A 33 -5.27 0.66 7.28
CA LYS A 33 -6.55 0.48 6.55
C LYS A 33 -6.34 0.04 5.10
N VAL A 34 -5.36 0.62 4.41
CA VAL A 34 -5.06 0.19 3.03
C VAL A 34 -4.44 -1.19 3.02
N HIS A 35 -3.54 -1.51 3.97
CA HIS A 35 -2.99 -2.86 4.13
C HIS A 35 -4.10 -3.91 4.33
N GLU A 36 -5.03 -3.69 5.26
CA GLU A 36 -6.16 -4.60 5.49
C GLU A 36 -6.99 -4.84 4.24
N LYS A 37 -7.30 -3.76 3.51
CA LYS A 37 -8.00 -3.83 2.22
C LYS A 37 -7.22 -4.65 1.19
N VAL A 38 -5.91 -4.43 1.09
CA VAL A 38 -5.02 -5.16 0.18
C VAL A 38 -5.02 -6.65 0.49
N MET A 39 -4.94 -7.02 1.77
CA MET A 39 -4.97 -8.42 2.21
C MET A 39 -6.29 -9.12 1.87
N GLU A 40 -7.42 -8.41 1.87
CA GLU A 40 -8.70 -8.98 1.41
C GLU A 40 -8.68 -9.30 -0.10
N VAL A 41 -8.04 -8.43 -0.90
CA VAL A 41 -7.92 -8.63 -2.36
C VAL A 41 -6.92 -9.74 -2.68
N ASP A 42 -5.87 -9.91 -1.88
CA ASP A 42 -4.84 -10.92 -2.05
C ASP A 42 -5.41 -12.36 -2.09
N GLY A 43 -6.42 -12.65 -1.26
CA GLY A 43 -7.14 -13.92 -1.32
C GLY A 43 -7.77 -14.21 -2.70
N LYS A 44 -8.23 -13.17 -3.42
CA LYS A 44 -8.74 -13.31 -4.80
C LYS A 44 -7.60 -13.50 -5.81
N VAL A 45 -6.46 -12.86 -5.58
CA VAL A 45 -5.26 -13.03 -6.43
C VAL A 45 -4.81 -14.49 -6.43
N ILE A 46 -4.64 -15.07 -5.25
CA ILE A 46 -4.28 -16.47 -5.07
C ILE A 46 -5.31 -17.39 -5.76
N ALA A 47 -6.60 -17.16 -5.52
CA ALA A 47 -7.67 -17.97 -6.11
C ALA A 47 -7.67 -17.92 -7.65
N ASN A 48 -7.42 -16.76 -8.26
CA ASN A 48 -7.37 -16.63 -9.71
C ASN A 48 -6.08 -17.22 -10.30
N ARG A 49 -4.94 -17.04 -9.63
CA ARG A 49 -3.67 -17.67 -10.02
C ARG A 49 -3.80 -19.20 -10.06
N MET A 50 -4.38 -19.79 -9.02
CA MET A 50 -4.62 -21.25 -8.97
C MET A 50 -5.47 -21.75 -10.15
N LYS A 51 -6.55 -21.03 -10.51
CA LYS A 51 -7.39 -21.40 -11.66
C LYS A 51 -6.62 -21.30 -12.97
N LEU A 52 -5.90 -20.21 -13.18
CA LEU A 52 -5.08 -20.00 -14.37
C LEU A 52 -4.00 -21.10 -14.50
N ASP A 53 -3.35 -21.47 -13.40
CA ASP A 53 -2.35 -22.53 -13.40
C ASP A 53 -2.94 -23.90 -13.77
N THR A 54 -4.15 -24.21 -13.28
CA THR A 54 -4.88 -25.42 -13.71
C THR A 54 -5.16 -25.40 -15.21
N ILE A 55 -5.65 -24.28 -15.74
CA ILE A 55 -5.93 -24.11 -17.18
C ILE A 55 -4.66 -24.28 -18.01
N LEU A 56 -3.56 -23.65 -17.58
CA LEU A 56 -2.27 -23.70 -18.28
C LEU A 56 -1.69 -25.12 -18.33
N LYS A 57 -1.90 -25.92 -17.27
CA LYS A 57 -1.50 -27.32 -17.21
C LYS A 57 -2.31 -28.23 -18.13
N GLN A 58 -3.60 -27.93 -18.30
CA GLN A 58 -4.48 -28.72 -19.17
C GLN A 58 -4.16 -28.51 -20.67
N ASN A 59 -3.49 -27.41 -21.03
CA ASN A 59 -3.05 -27.10 -22.41
C ASN A 59 -4.17 -27.15 -23.46
N THR A 60 -5.42 -26.92 -23.06
CA THR A 60 -6.61 -27.13 -23.89
C THR A 60 -7.16 -25.86 -24.54
N LEU A 61 -6.59 -24.68 -24.26
CA LEU A 61 -7.15 -23.40 -24.70
C LEU A 61 -6.31 -22.71 -25.78
N ALA A 62 -7.01 -22.16 -26.78
CA ALA A 62 -6.44 -21.30 -27.83
C ALA A 62 -5.90 -19.95 -27.30
N THR A 63 -6.24 -19.56 -26.06
CA THR A 63 -5.85 -18.26 -25.44
C THR A 63 -4.78 -18.43 -24.36
N LYS A 64 -3.91 -19.43 -24.50
CA LYS A 64 -2.85 -19.74 -23.53
C LYS A 64 -1.97 -18.55 -23.20
N ASP A 65 -1.63 -17.71 -24.18
CA ASP A 65 -0.80 -16.51 -23.98
C ASP A 65 -1.47 -15.49 -23.05
N THR A 66 -2.79 -15.31 -23.15
CA THR A 66 -3.55 -14.44 -22.25
C THR A 66 -3.53 -14.98 -20.82
N ALA A 67 -3.72 -16.30 -20.64
CA ALA A 67 -3.62 -16.92 -19.32
C ALA A 67 -2.22 -16.80 -18.69
N ILE A 68 -1.16 -16.97 -19.48
CA ILE A 68 0.23 -16.79 -19.02
C ILE A 68 0.46 -15.34 -18.59
N MET A 69 0.03 -14.38 -19.41
CA MET A 69 0.18 -12.95 -19.10
C MET A 69 -0.55 -12.58 -17.80
N LEU A 70 -1.79 -13.05 -17.63
CA LEU A 70 -2.58 -12.78 -16.43
C LEU A 70 -1.98 -13.45 -15.19
N SER A 71 -1.47 -14.68 -15.31
CA SER A 71 -0.79 -15.37 -14.20
C SER A 71 0.45 -14.57 -13.75
N LYS A 72 1.29 -14.13 -14.70
CA LYS A 72 2.44 -13.25 -14.40
C LYS A 72 2.04 -11.93 -13.76
N LYS A 73 0.93 -11.32 -14.21
CA LYS A 73 0.44 -10.04 -13.65
C LYS A 73 -0.04 -10.20 -12.22
N LEU A 74 -0.73 -11.30 -11.90
CA LEU A 74 -1.14 -11.63 -10.54
C LEU A 74 0.07 -11.87 -9.63
N THR A 75 1.04 -12.69 -10.08
CA THR A 75 2.29 -12.93 -9.33
C THR A 75 3.06 -11.63 -9.09
N ALA A 76 3.22 -10.77 -10.09
CA ALA A 76 3.93 -9.51 -9.89
C ALA A 76 3.25 -8.58 -8.87
N ALA A 77 1.92 -8.64 -8.74
CA ALA A 77 1.19 -7.86 -7.74
C ALA A 77 1.31 -8.45 -6.33
N GLU A 78 1.29 -9.79 -6.20
CA GLU A 78 1.58 -10.55 -4.97
C GLU A 78 3.01 -10.24 -4.47
N ASP A 79 3.99 -10.38 -5.36
CA ASP A 79 5.41 -10.10 -5.09
C ASP A 79 5.61 -8.65 -4.63
N ALA A 80 4.93 -7.68 -5.26
CA ALA A 80 5.02 -6.27 -4.86
C ALA A 80 4.51 -6.02 -3.45
N MET A 81 3.45 -6.74 -3.03
CA MET A 81 2.94 -6.67 -1.66
C MET A 81 3.91 -7.32 -0.66
N GLU A 82 4.42 -8.50 -0.98
CA GLU A 82 5.42 -9.19 -0.15
C GLU A 82 6.69 -8.36 0.03
N ASP A 83 7.22 -7.80 -1.06
CA ASP A 83 8.37 -6.91 -1.06
C ASP A 83 8.15 -5.67 -0.20
N TRP A 84 6.94 -5.09 -0.25
CA TRP A 84 6.59 -3.96 0.58
C TRP A 84 6.54 -4.35 2.05
N MET A 85 5.88 -5.46 2.40
CA MET A 85 5.79 -5.95 3.77
C MET A 85 7.18 -6.23 4.37
N HIS A 86 8.10 -6.82 3.60
CA HIS A 86 9.47 -7.08 4.04
C HIS A 86 10.29 -5.80 4.31
N LYS A 87 9.97 -4.70 3.61
CA LYS A 87 10.70 -3.42 3.73
C LYS A 87 9.99 -2.44 4.67
N PHE A 88 8.75 -2.72 5.06
CA PHE A 88 7.96 -1.86 5.93
C PHE A 88 8.45 -1.94 7.38
N ASP A 89 8.92 -0.81 7.88
CA ASP A 89 9.32 -0.64 9.29
C ASP A 89 8.21 0.12 10.01
N TYR A 90 7.37 -0.63 10.71
CA TYR A 90 6.28 -0.08 11.50
C TYR A 90 6.79 0.71 12.72
N GLU A 91 7.89 0.29 13.34
CA GLU A 91 8.32 0.81 14.63
C GLU A 91 9.00 2.19 14.49
N GLN A 92 9.67 2.44 13.37
CA GLN A 92 10.41 3.69 13.09
C GLN A 92 11.25 4.14 14.30
N LYS A 93 11.96 3.19 14.92
CA LYS A 93 12.69 3.42 16.18
C LYS A 93 13.73 4.54 16.02
N GLY A 94 13.73 5.47 16.97
CA GLY A 94 14.69 6.57 17.03
C GLY A 94 14.45 7.72 16.03
N LYS A 95 13.31 7.75 15.35
CA LYS A 95 12.93 8.81 14.40
C LYS A 95 12.13 9.93 15.07
N SER A 96 12.28 11.16 14.56
CA SER A 96 11.42 12.30 14.93
C SER A 96 10.00 12.11 14.42
N ASP A 97 9.02 12.80 15.00
CA ASP A 97 7.63 12.70 14.53
C ASP A 97 7.48 13.13 13.05
N GLU A 98 8.23 14.13 12.60
CA GLU A 98 8.24 14.57 11.20
C GLU A 98 8.86 13.53 10.25
N GLU A 99 9.91 12.84 10.69
CA GLU A 99 10.50 11.73 9.94
C GLU A 99 9.50 10.58 9.81
N VAL A 100 8.82 10.22 10.91
CA VAL A 100 7.79 9.17 10.90
C VAL A 100 6.63 9.55 9.99
N ILE A 101 6.10 10.77 10.11
CA ILE A 101 4.98 11.24 9.28
C ILE A 101 5.37 11.20 7.79
N ARG A 102 6.59 11.64 7.44
CA ARG A 102 7.08 11.58 6.06
C ARG A 102 7.18 10.15 5.56
N TYR A 103 7.82 9.27 6.34
CA TYR A 103 7.95 7.86 6.00
C TYR A 103 6.58 7.21 5.76
N MET A 104 5.64 7.39 6.70
CA MET A 104 4.31 6.78 6.61
C MET A 104 3.51 7.34 5.43
N ASN A 105 3.66 8.62 5.09
CA ASN A 105 3.06 9.17 3.88
C ASN A 105 3.62 8.54 2.59
N ASP A 106 4.92 8.25 2.55
CA ASP A 106 5.51 7.56 1.41
C ASP A 106 5.07 6.09 1.35
N GLN A 107 5.01 5.40 2.49
CA GLN A 107 4.45 4.05 2.56
C GLN A 107 2.99 4.00 2.13
N LYS A 108 2.17 5.00 2.51
CA LYS A 108 0.78 5.13 2.08
C LYS A 108 0.67 5.18 0.55
N LYS A 109 1.53 5.95 -0.13
CA LYS A 109 1.54 6.01 -1.60
C LYS A 109 1.89 4.67 -2.23
N LEU A 110 2.89 3.98 -1.66
CA LEU A 110 3.33 2.67 -2.13
C LEU A 110 2.20 1.63 -2.01
N ILE A 111 1.60 1.51 -0.83
CA ILE A 111 0.51 0.54 -0.59
C ILE A 111 -0.76 0.87 -1.40
N MET A 112 -1.06 2.15 -1.65
CA MET A 112 -2.15 2.54 -2.56
C MET A 112 -1.87 2.17 -4.02
N ASN A 113 -0.60 2.23 -4.46
CA ASN A 113 -0.24 1.76 -5.79
C ASN A 113 -0.36 0.23 -5.89
N ILE A 114 0.04 -0.51 -4.85
CA ILE A 114 -0.14 -1.97 -4.76
C ILE A 114 -1.63 -2.33 -4.78
N ASP A 115 -2.48 -1.63 -4.02
CA ASP A 115 -3.94 -1.79 -4.06
C ASP A 115 -4.48 -1.66 -5.49
N SER A 116 -4.06 -0.62 -6.23
CA SER A 116 -4.46 -0.45 -7.63
C SER A 116 -4.02 -1.63 -8.52
N GLN A 117 -2.77 -2.06 -8.39
CA GLN A 117 -2.21 -3.18 -9.17
C GLN A 117 -2.96 -4.49 -8.93
N LEU A 118 -3.21 -4.83 -7.66
CA LEU A 118 -3.96 -6.03 -7.27
C LEU A 118 -5.39 -5.99 -7.81
N ASN A 119 -6.11 -4.88 -7.61
CA ASN A 119 -7.48 -4.74 -8.09
C ASN A 119 -7.58 -4.87 -9.61
N VAL A 120 -6.64 -4.28 -10.36
CA VAL A 120 -6.60 -4.42 -11.82
C VAL A 120 -6.29 -5.86 -12.23
N ALA A 121 -5.31 -6.51 -11.60
CA ALA A 121 -4.95 -7.89 -11.92
C ALA A 121 -6.11 -8.87 -11.63
N VAL A 122 -6.80 -8.70 -10.49
CA VAL A 122 -8.00 -9.49 -10.14
C VAL A 122 -9.12 -9.24 -11.15
N LYS A 123 -9.42 -7.98 -11.48
CA LYS A 123 -10.49 -7.65 -12.43
C LYS A 123 -10.26 -8.27 -13.81
N GLU A 124 -9.04 -8.15 -14.34
CA GLU A 124 -8.71 -8.69 -15.66
C GLU A 124 -8.73 -10.23 -15.67
N SER A 125 -8.20 -10.86 -14.63
CA SER A 125 -8.24 -12.31 -14.49
C SER A 125 -9.67 -12.84 -14.30
N ASP A 126 -10.52 -12.16 -13.52
CA ASP A 126 -11.94 -12.50 -13.39
C ASP A 126 -12.68 -12.42 -14.72
N LEU A 127 -12.44 -11.36 -15.50
CA LEU A 127 -13.06 -11.21 -16.82
C LEU A 127 -12.63 -12.31 -17.78
N TYR A 128 -11.34 -12.67 -17.77
CA TYR A 128 -10.83 -13.77 -18.57
C TYR A 128 -11.42 -15.11 -18.13
N LEU A 129 -11.38 -15.42 -16.84
CA LEU A 129 -11.91 -16.67 -16.27
C LEU A 129 -13.41 -16.83 -16.53
N LYS A 130 -14.19 -15.74 -16.52
CA LYS A 130 -15.61 -15.76 -16.90
C LYS A 130 -15.84 -16.06 -18.39
N LYS A 131 -14.94 -15.62 -19.27
CA LYS A 131 -15.07 -15.81 -20.72
C LYS A 131 -14.79 -17.25 -21.16
N ILE A 132 -13.93 -17.95 -20.42
CA ILE A 132 -13.49 -19.32 -20.76
C ILE A 132 -14.23 -20.39 -19.98
N LYS A 133 -15.10 -20.00 -19.04
CA LYS A 133 -15.99 -20.89 -18.30
C LYS A 133 -17.20 -21.23 -19.16
#